data_AF-A0A9E6F059-F1
#
_entry.id   AF-A0A9E6F059-F1
#
_cell.length_a   1.000
_cell.length_b   1.000
_cell.length_c   1.000
_cell.angle_alpha   90.00
_cell.angle_beta   90.00
_cell.angle_gamma   90.00
#
_symmetry.space_group_name_H-M   'P 1'
#
loop_
_entity.id
_entity.type
_entity.pdbx_description
1 polymer ?
#
loop_
_entity_poly.entity_id
_entity_poly.type
_entity_poly.pdbx_seq_one_letter_code
_entity_poly.pdbx_strand_id
1 'polypeptide(L)'
;MSQPLIVLTTDFGLSDSYIGVMKGVIATIAPQTRVIDLTHDVRPQDIHHGAYVLKISASYFPTGTIFVTVVDPGVGSLRKRVAICTDRHYFIAP
;
A
#
# COMPACT_ATOMS: atom_id res chain seq x y z
N MET A 1 8.44 7.62 20.16
CA MET A 1 7.91 7.90 18.80
C MET A 1 6.89 6.82 18.48
N SER A 2 5.69 7.16 18.01
CA SER A 2 4.69 6.15 17.62
C SER A 2 5.20 5.36 16.41
N GLN A 3 5.19 4.03 16.50
CA GLN A 3 5.48 3.15 15.36
C GLN A 3 4.43 3.41 14.28
N PRO A 4 4.79 3.83 13.05
CA PRO A 4 3.82 4.06 12.00
C PRO A 4 3.13 2.75 11.62
N LEU A 5 1.86 2.80 11.25
CA LEU A 5 1.12 1.67 10.71
C LEU A 5 1.28 1.64 9.20
N ILE A 6 1.64 0.49 8.62
CA ILE A 6 1.65 0.31 7.17
C ILE A 6 0.38 -0.44 6.74
N VAL A 7 -0.31 0.09 5.73
CA VAL A 7 -1.50 -0.52 5.15
C VAL A 7 -1.23 -0.86 3.69
N LEU A 8 -1.45 -2.11 3.29
CA LEU A 8 -1.20 -2.60 1.94
C LEU A 8 -2.49 -2.64 1.11
N THR A 9 -2.42 -2.20 -0.14
CA THR A 9 -3.49 -2.34 -1.13
C THR A 9 -2.88 -2.75 -2.47
N THR A 10 -3.29 -3.88 -3.04
CA THR A 10 -2.74 -4.33 -4.34
C THR A 10 -3.79 -5.00 -5.23
N ASP A 11 -3.43 -5.25 -6.47
CA ASP A 11 -4.18 -6.04 -7.45
C ASP A 11 -3.58 -7.45 -7.68
N PHE A 12 -2.75 -7.93 -6.75
CA PHE A 12 -1.99 -9.19 -6.90
C PHE A 12 -2.81 -10.45 -6.59
N GLY A 13 -3.97 -10.30 -5.96
CA GLY A 13 -4.69 -11.41 -5.34
C GLY A 13 -3.93 -12.00 -4.13
N LEU A 14 -4.42 -13.14 -3.66
CA LEU A 14 -3.87 -13.87 -2.52
C LEU A 14 -3.26 -15.23 -2.88
N SER A 15 -3.31 -15.61 -4.16
CA SER A 15 -2.88 -16.93 -4.62
C SER A 15 -1.35 -17.07 -4.70
N ASP A 16 -0.66 -15.97 -5.00
CA ASP A 16 0.80 -15.94 -5.16
C ASP A 16 1.53 -15.38 -3.92
N SER A 17 2.86 -15.54 -3.92
CA SER A 17 3.72 -15.19 -2.78
C SER A 17 3.98 -13.69 -2.60
N TYR A 18 3.58 -12.83 -3.53
CA TYR A 18 3.97 -11.42 -3.57
C TYR A 18 3.66 -10.67 -2.27
N ILE A 19 2.48 -10.89 -1.69
CA ILE A 19 2.08 -10.23 -0.43
C ILE A 19 2.95 -10.69 0.74
N GLY A 20 3.26 -11.99 0.79
CA GLY A 20 4.17 -12.55 1.78
C GLY A 20 5.57 -11.95 1.66
N VAL A 21 6.09 -11.84 0.44
CA VAL A 21 7.41 -11.23 0.17
C VAL A 21 7.43 -9.76 0.58
N MET A 22 6.42 -8.97 0.21
CA MET A 22 6.33 -7.56 0.61
C MET A 22 6.36 -7.41 2.12
N LYS A 23 5.57 -8.21 2.85
CA LYS A 23 5.55 -8.19 4.31
C LYS A 23 6.88 -8.63 4.92
N GLY A 24 7.55 -9.63 4.35
CA GLY A 24 8.88 -10.06 4.81
C GLY A 24 9.94 -8.96 4.64
N VAL A 25 9.91 -8.24 3.52
CA VAL A 25 10.80 -7.08 3.28
C VAL A 25 10.49 -5.96 4.27
N ILE A 26 9.22 -5.63 4.49
CA ILE A 26 8.81 -4.63 5.48
C ILE A 26 9.30 -5.04 6.88
N ALA A 27 9.09 -6.30 7.28
CA ALA A 27 9.53 -6.80 8.58
C ALA A 27 11.06 -6.78 8.75
N THR A 28 11.81 -6.91 7.66
CA THR A 28 13.29 -6.78 7.69
C THR A 28 13.73 -5.34 7.91
N ILE A 29 13.07 -4.38 7.25
CA ILE A 29 13.42 -2.95 7.31
C ILE A 29 12.88 -2.29 8.58
N ALA A 30 11.66 -2.62 8.97
CA ALA A 30 10.91 -2.00 10.06
C ALA A 30 10.22 -3.07 10.94
N PRO A 31 10.99 -3.87 11.70
CA PRO A 31 10.48 -5.06 12.42
C PRO A 31 9.42 -4.76 13.49
N GLN A 32 9.34 -3.52 13.97
CA GLN A 32 8.41 -3.10 15.01
C GLN A 32 7.13 -2.45 14.45
N THR A 33 7.05 -2.28 13.13
CA THR A 33 5.91 -1.69 12.45
C THR A 33 4.83 -2.74 12.20
N ARG A 34 3.58 -2.39 12.52
CA ARG A 34 2.43 -3.22 12.18
C ARG A 34 2.10 -3.08 10.70
N VAL A 35 1.73 -4.19 10.07
CA VAL A 35 1.25 -4.24 8.69
C VAL A 35 -0.19 -4.76 8.68
N ILE A 36 -1.09 -4.04 8.01
CA ILE A 36 -2.48 -4.45 7.78
C ILE A 36 -2.71 -4.53 6.27
N ASP A 37 -3.42 -5.56 5.82
CA ASP A 37 -3.92 -5.61 4.46
C ASP A 37 -5.27 -4.89 4.42
N LEU A 38 -5.41 -3.90 3.55
CA LEU A 38 -6.71 -3.33 3.24
C LEU A 38 -7.46 -4.25 2.27
N THR A 39 -6.83 -4.58 1.15
CA THR A 39 -7.29 -5.58 0.19
C THR A 39 -6.18 -5.88 -0.82
N HIS A 40 -6.15 -7.10 -1.35
CA HIS A 40 -5.30 -7.49 -2.47
C HIS A 40 -6.12 -7.85 -3.71
N ASP A 41 -7.42 -7.59 -3.67
CA ASP A 41 -8.40 -7.94 -4.70
C ASP A 41 -8.87 -6.70 -5.48
N VAL A 42 -7.99 -5.71 -5.61
CA VAL A 42 -8.23 -4.65 -6.60
C VAL A 42 -8.23 -5.32 -7.97
N ARG A 43 -9.28 -5.06 -8.77
CA ARG A 43 -9.34 -5.46 -10.19
C ARG A 43 -7.97 -5.25 -10.89
N PRO A 44 -7.44 -6.28 -11.58
CA PRO A 44 -6.12 -6.20 -12.20
C PRO A 44 -5.94 -4.95 -13.05
N GLN A 45 -4.88 -4.20 -12.78
CA GLN A 45 -4.48 -2.99 -13.51
C GLN A 45 -5.48 -1.81 -13.44
N ASP A 46 -6.54 -1.91 -12.64
CA ASP A 46 -7.57 -0.88 -12.53
C ASP A 46 -7.17 0.16 -11.47
N ILE A 47 -6.41 1.17 -11.91
CA ILE A 47 -5.94 2.27 -11.05
C ILE A 47 -7.10 3.07 -10.43
N HIS A 48 -8.26 3.12 -11.10
CA HIS A 48 -9.42 3.87 -10.62
C HIS A 48 -10.13 3.12 -9.49
N HIS A 49 -10.23 1.80 -9.59
CA HIS A 49 -10.73 0.98 -8.51
C HIS A 49 -9.80 1.05 -7.28
N GLY A 50 -8.48 0.97 -7.49
CA GLY A 50 -7.51 1.15 -6.40
C GLY A 50 -7.63 2.52 -5.71
N ALA A 51 -7.75 3.59 -6.49
CA ALA A 51 -7.97 4.94 -5.96
C ALA A 51 -9.29 5.07 -5.19
N TYR A 52 -10.37 4.45 -5.69
CA TYR A 52 -11.66 4.43 -5.00
C TYR A 52 -11.58 3.73 -3.65
N VAL A 53 -10.99 2.54 -3.59
CA VAL A 53 -10.75 1.77 -2.35
C VAL A 53 -10.01 2.64 -1.33
N LEU A 54 -8.90 3.27 -1.75
CA LEU A 54 -8.12 4.12 -0.86
C LEU A 54 -8.92 5.33 -0.35
N LYS A 55 -9.65 6.00 -1.24
CA LYS A 55 -10.47 7.19 -0.92
C LYS A 55 -11.52 6.90 0.16
N ILE A 56 -12.18 5.75 0.11
CA ILE A 56 -13.24 5.41 1.07
C ILE A 56 -12.71 4.81 2.36
N SER A 57 -11.48 4.31 2.38
CA SER A 57 -10.93 3.59 3.55
C SER A 57 -9.95 4.41 4.39
N ALA A 58 -9.20 5.33 3.80
CA ALA A 58 -8.07 5.96 4.48
C ALA A 58 -8.45 6.70 5.77
N SER A 59 -9.63 7.31 5.82
CA SER A 59 -10.11 8.08 6.98
C SER A 59 -10.35 7.26 8.25
N TYR A 60 -10.48 5.93 8.13
CA TYR A 60 -10.68 5.03 9.27
C TYR A 60 -9.38 4.64 9.97
N PHE A 61 -8.22 4.98 9.39
CA PHE A 61 -6.93 4.67 9.96
C PHE A 61 -6.36 5.84 10.77
N PRO A 62 -5.55 5.57 11.81
CA PRO A 62 -4.92 6.60 12.62
C PRO A 62 -4.11 7.61 11.80
N THR A 63 -3.97 8.83 12.32
CA THR A 63 -3.00 9.80 11.80
C THR A 63 -1.59 9.19 11.83
N GLY A 64 -0.81 9.41 10.78
CA GLY A 64 0.53 8.85 10.60
C GLY A 64 0.57 7.49 9.89
N THR A 65 -0.58 6.91 9.51
CA THR A 65 -0.62 5.70 8.68
C THR A 65 0.02 5.93 7.32
N ILE A 66 0.82 4.94 6.88
CA ILE A 66 1.46 4.86 5.58
C ILE A 66 0.67 3.87 4.72
N PHE A 67 0.01 4.37 3.67
CA PHE A 67 -0.67 3.55 2.69
C PHE A 67 0.30 3.21 1.55
N VAL A 68 0.56 1.93 1.36
CA VAL A 68 1.34 1.41 0.22
C VAL A 68 0.34 0.78 -0.75
N THR A 69 0.10 1.47 -1.86
CA THR A 69 -0.89 1.06 -2.87
C THR A 69 -0.17 0.69 -4.16
N VAL A 70 -0.17 -0.59 -4.53
CA VAL A 70 0.50 -1.10 -5.73
C VAL A 70 -0.54 -1.65 -6.69
N VAL A 71 -0.91 -0.81 -7.66
CA VAL A 71 -1.71 -1.17 -8.84
C VAL A 71 -0.97 -0.55 -10.02
N ASP A 72 -0.24 -1.36 -10.78
CA ASP A 72 0.77 -0.86 -11.73
C ASP A 72 0.66 -1.50 -13.12
N PRO A 73 -0.13 -0.91 -14.04
CA PRO A 73 -0.17 -1.34 -15.44
C PRO A 73 1.14 -1.07 -16.20
N GLY A 74 2.00 -0.19 -15.68
CA GLY A 74 3.25 0.25 -16.29
C GLY A 74 4.50 -0.33 -15.62
N VAL A 75 4.36 -1.44 -14.89
CA VAL A 75 5.45 -2.06 -14.15
C VAL A 75 6.62 -2.39 -15.09
N GLY A 76 7.85 -2.11 -14.64
CA GLY A 76 9.07 -2.29 -15.45
C GLY A 76 9.37 -1.16 -16.44
N SER A 77 8.52 -0.13 -16.52
CA SER A 77 8.80 1.08 -17.31
C SER A 77 9.72 2.07 -16.58
N LEU A 78 9.99 3.22 -17.23
CA LEU A 78 10.71 4.34 -16.64
C LEU A 78 9.90 5.13 -15.59
N ARG A 79 8.64 4.75 -15.34
CA ARG A 79 7.77 5.45 -14.39
C ARG A 79 8.35 5.39 -12.99
N LYS A 80 8.46 6.56 -12.35
CA LYS A 80 8.94 6.68 -10.98
C LYS A 80 7.77 6.52 -10.01
N ARG A 81 8.00 5.74 -8.96
CA ARG A 81 7.14 5.71 -7.78
C ARG A 81 7.15 7.07 -7.08
N VAL A 82 6.03 7.44 -6.49
CA VAL A 82 5.84 8.68 -5.74
C VAL A 82 5.49 8.41 -4.28
N ALA A 83 5.93 9.32 -3.41
CA ALA A 83 5.52 9.38 -2.02
C ALA A 83 4.89 10.75 -1.75
N ILE A 84 3.69 10.75 -1.18
CA ILE A 84 2.92 11.95 -0.83
C ILE A 84 2.79 12.00 0.69
N CYS A 85 3.13 13.15 1.26
CA CYS A 85 2.88 13.47 2.66
C CYS A 85 1.68 14.43 2.74
N THR A 86 0.76 14.16 3.65
CA THR A 86 -0.36 15.04 3.99
C THR A 86 -0.36 15.28 5.51
N ASP A 87 -1.21 16.18 5.98
CA ASP A 87 -1.35 16.44 7.42
C ASP A 87 -1.78 15.20 8.24
N ARG A 88 -2.41 14.22 7.59
CA ARG A 88 -2.95 13.03 8.25
C ARG A 88 -2.21 11.74 7.93
N HIS A 89 -1.85 11.53 6.67
CA HIS A 89 -1.38 10.23 6.18
C HIS A 89 -0.26 10.38 5.16
N TYR A 90 0.46 9.28 4.95
CA TYR A 90 1.45 9.14 3.88
C TYR A 90 0.92 8.14 2.85
N PHE A 91 1.17 8.43 1.56
CA PHE A 91 0.76 7.56 0.46
C PHE A 91 1.96 7.25 -0.42
N ILE A 92 2.18 5.97 -0.71
CA ILE A 92 3.23 5.46 -1.59
C ILE A 92 2.54 4.72 -2.72
N ALA A 93 2.76 5.16 -3.96
CA ALA A 93 2.16 4.56 -5.14
C ALA A 93 3.11 4.61 -6.36
N PRO A 94 2.95 3.66 -7.31
CA PRO A 94 3.65 3.63 -8.59
C PRO A 94 3.46 4.84 -9.51
#